data_AF-A0A8H7ZLB0-F1
#
_entry.id   AF-A0A8H7ZLB0-F1
#
_cell.length_a   1.000
_cell.length_b   1.000
_cell.length_c   1.000
_cell.angle_alpha   90.00
_cell.angle_beta   90.00
_cell.angle_gamma   90.00
#
_symmetry.space_group_name_H-M   'P 1'
#
loop_
_entity.id
_entity.type
_entity.pdbx_description
1 polymer ?
#
loop_
_entity_poly.entity_id
_entity_poly.type
_entity_poly.pdbx_seq_one_letter_code
_entity_poly.pdbx_strand_id
1 'polypeptide(L)'
;MVKIKKKSSLRDKSQRKSQLANKISEFKEQQQGDDYHDNPLLKLAKATKKQKQQEKSDQFINKLANKVTFNINGGISKSSLRRRKRKEKEQLKPKMQDLLSSLPAGEDLESKSTKVSKASTNEYVDVKKKNNHNAPNPTKITGHKKIMIEEHKNFGNVLKNPEFRKSPFDALKSAIKQNMS
;
A
#
# COMPACT_ATOMS: atom_id res chain seq x y z
N MET A 1 53.85 18.90 -28.72
CA MET A 1 52.83 19.87 -28.26
C MET A 1 51.55 19.13 -27.88
N VAL A 2 51.21 19.08 -26.59
CA VAL A 2 49.99 18.40 -26.11
C VAL A 2 48.79 19.36 -26.25
N LYS A 3 47.80 18.99 -27.06
CA LYS A 3 46.55 19.76 -27.22
C LYS A 3 45.69 19.63 -25.95
N ILE A 4 45.62 20.69 -25.16
CA ILE A 4 44.77 20.75 -23.96
C ILE A 4 43.30 20.88 -24.39
N LYS A 5 42.48 19.87 -24.07
CA LYS A 5 41.01 19.93 -24.26
C LYS A 5 40.41 20.98 -23.32
N LYS A 6 39.94 22.11 -23.87
CA LYS A 6 39.20 23.13 -23.11
C LYS A 6 37.85 22.55 -22.63
N LYS A 7 37.56 22.71 -21.34
CA LYS A 7 36.30 22.25 -20.71
C LYS A 7 35.15 23.13 -21.22
N SER A 8 34.07 22.55 -21.72
CA SER A 8 32.90 23.30 -22.21
C SER A 8 32.16 23.98 -21.06
N SER A 9 31.94 25.29 -21.14
CA SER A 9 31.18 26.05 -20.15
C SER A 9 29.66 25.88 -20.33
N LEU A 10 28.88 26.27 -19.31
CA LEU A 10 27.41 26.32 -19.42
C LEU A 10 26.96 27.26 -20.55
N ARG A 11 27.72 28.33 -20.82
CA ARG A 11 27.46 29.29 -21.90
C ARG A 11 27.69 28.67 -23.28
N ASP A 12 28.72 27.84 -23.43
CA ASP A 12 28.95 27.08 -24.67
C ASP A 12 27.84 26.05 -24.91
N LYS A 13 27.30 25.45 -23.84
CA LYS A 13 26.19 24.48 -23.94
C LYS A 13 24.85 25.14 -24.27
N SER A 14 24.59 26.36 -23.79
CA SER A 14 23.36 27.08 -24.13
C SER A 14 23.37 27.59 -25.57
N GLN A 15 24.51 28.08 -26.06
CA GLN A 15 24.63 28.50 -27.47
C GLN A 15 24.50 27.34 -28.46
N ARG A 16 25.00 26.14 -28.14
CA ARG A 16 24.76 24.96 -28.98
C ARG A 16 23.28 24.56 -29.03
N LYS A 17 22.54 24.76 -27.94
CA LYS A 17 21.09 24.49 -27.91
C LYS A 17 20.30 25.48 -28.76
N SER A 18 20.66 26.77 -28.76
CA SER A 18 19.97 27.76 -29.61
C SER A 18 20.25 27.52 -31.09
N GLN A 19 21.49 27.17 -31.46
CA GLN A 19 21.83 26.79 -32.84
C GLN A 19 21.07 25.54 -33.32
N LEU A 20 20.85 24.56 -32.43
CA LEU A 20 20.05 23.38 -32.76
C LEU A 20 18.57 23.74 -32.94
N ALA A 21 18.03 24.63 -32.11
CA ALA A 21 16.64 25.08 -32.20
C ALA A 21 16.35 25.78 -33.53
N ASN A 22 17.27 26.64 -33.98
CA ASN A 22 17.14 27.35 -35.27
C ASN A 22 17.18 26.39 -36.47
N LYS A 23 18.06 25.38 -36.44
CA LYS A 23 18.08 24.33 -37.47
C LYS A 23 16.82 23.48 -37.50
N ILE A 24 16.22 23.24 -36.32
CA ILE A 24 14.95 22.50 -36.22
C ILE A 24 13.78 23.32 -36.75
N SER A 25 13.76 24.65 -36.55
CA SER A 25 12.74 25.51 -37.15
C SER A 25 12.87 25.60 -38.66
N GLU A 26 14.09 25.76 -39.20
CA GLU A 26 14.34 25.77 -40.65
C GLU A 26 13.91 24.45 -41.32
N PHE A 27 14.21 23.31 -40.68
CA PHE A 27 13.79 22.00 -41.18
C PHE A 27 12.26 21.80 -41.12
N LYS A 28 11.59 22.43 -40.15
CA LYS A 28 10.14 22.35 -39.99
C LYS A 28 9.39 23.21 -41.00
N GLU A 29 9.93 24.37 -41.38
CA GLU A 29 9.41 25.18 -42.49
C GLU A 29 9.57 24.47 -43.84
N GLN A 30 10.69 23.76 -44.06
CA GLN A 30 10.90 22.97 -45.29
C GLN A 30 9.92 21.80 -45.47
N GLN A 31 9.31 21.29 -44.39
CA GLN A 31 8.34 20.18 -44.46
C GLN A 31 6.87 20.63 -44.55
N GLN A 32 6.58 21.93 -44.58
CA GLN A 32 5.20 22.42 -44.71
C GLN A 32 4.69 22.52 -46.16
N GLY A 33 5.49 22.14 -47.15
CA GLY A 33 5.16 22.26 -48.58
C GLY A 33 4.51 21.04 -49.24
N ASP A 34 4.38 19.91 -48.55
CA ASP A 34 3.79 18.70 -49.12
C ASP A 34 2.48 18.35 -48.39
N ASP A 35 1.37 18.29 -49.13
CA ASP A 35 0.06 17.85 -48.66
C ASP A 35 0.12 16.38 -48.19
N TYR A 36 0.48 16.19 -46.92
CA TYR A 36 0.48 14.87 -46.28
C TYR A 36 -0.96 14.47 -45.88
N HIS A 37 -1.54 13.54 -46.63
CA HIS A 37 -2.75 12.84 -46.20
C HIS A 37 -2.42 11.84 -45.08
N ASP A 38 -2.58 12.27 -43.83
CA ASP A 38 -2.39 11.42 -42.66
C ASP A 38 -3.41 10.26 -42.66
N ASN A 39 -2.92 9.02 -42.74
CA ASN A 39 -3.75 7.81 -42.63
C ASN A 39 -4.41 7.74 -41.23
N PRO A 40 -5.75 7.78 -41.12
CA PRO A 40 -6.46 7.83 -39.84
C PRO A 40 -6.27 6.56 -38.99
N LEU A 41 -5.89 5.44 -39.60
CA LEU A 41 -5.63 4.16 -38.93
C LEU A 41 -4.20 4.04 -38.39
N LEU A 42 -3.29 4.91 -38.85
CA LEU A 42 -1.86 4.91 -38.48
C LEU A 42 -1.50 6.03 -37.50
N LYS A 43 -2.47 6.53 -36.72
CA LYS A 43 -2.20 7.42 -35.58
C LYS A 43 -1.54 6.62 -34.45
N LEU A 44 -0.25 6.33 -34.59
CA LEU A 44 0.60 6.03 -33.43
C LEU A 44 0.42 7.20 -32.47
N ALA A 45 -0.08 6.95 -31.26
CA ALA A 45 -0.27 8.00 -30.27
C ALA A 45 1.08 8.70 -30.03
N LYS A 46 1.27 9.87 -30.65
CA LYS A 46 2.48 10.71 -30.56
C LYS A 46 2.49 11.41 -29.19
N ALA A 47 2.42 10.65 -28.10
CA ALA A 47 2.62 11.19 -26.77
C ALA A 47 4.07 11.69 -26.69
N THR A 48 4.23 13.02 -26.73
CA THR A 48 5.55 13.64 -26.69
C THR A 48 6.25 13.33 -25.37
N LYS A 49 7.58 13.41 -25.32
CA LYS A 49 8.33 13.19 -24.07
C LYS A 49 7.88 14.15 -22.95
N LYS A 50 7.51 15.39 -23.32
CA LYS A 50 6.94 16.39 -22.41
C LYS A 50 5.60 15.92 -21.84
N GLN A 51 4.70 15.42 -22.69
CA GLN A 51 3.41 14.90 -22.26
C GLN A 51 3.56 13.69 -21.34
N LYS A 52 4.45 12.74 -21.67
CA LYS A 52 4.74 11.59 -20.79
C LYS A 52 5.34 11.99 -19.44
N GLN A 53 6.13 13.07 -19.41
CA GLN A 53 6.67 13.60 -18.15
C GLN A 53 5.57 14.25 -17.31
N GLN A 54 4.68 15.01 -17.94
CA GLN A 54 3.53 15.61 -17.28
C GLN A 54 2.58 14.55 -16.72
N GLU A 55 2.21 13.54 -17.52
CA GLU A 55 1.39 12.41 -17.07
C GLU A 55 2.00 11.67 -15.89
N LYS A 56 3.33 11.49 -15.85
CA LYS A 56 4.01 10.89 -14.69
C LYS A 56 3.92 11.77 -13.43
N SER A 57 4.04 13.09 -13.59
CA SER A 57 3.87 14.05 -12.50
C SER A 57 2.42 14.03 -11.99
N ASP A 58 1.45 14.07 -12.90
CA ASP A 58 0.04 14.07 -12.57
C ASP A 58 -0.39 12.75 -11.93
N GLN A 59 0.10 11.60 -12.42
CA GLN A 59 -0.09 10.30 -11.77
C GLN A 59 0.48 10.27 -10.35
N PHE A 60 1.62 10.89 -10.10
CA PHE A 60 2.22 10.99 -8.78
C PHE A 60 1.41 11.90 -7.84
N ILE A 61 0.99 13.07 -8.32
CA ILE A 61 0.15 14.02 -7.57
C ILE A 61 -1.20 13.39 -7.25
N ASN A 62 -1.84 12.73 -8.22
CA ASN A 62 -3.09 12.00 -8.03
C ASN A 62 -2.93 10.86 -7.03
N LYS A 63 -1.80 10.14 -7.05
CA LYS A 63 -1.48 9.12 -6.05
C LYS A 63 -1.28 9.73 -4.67
N LEU A 64 -0.73 10.94 -4.56
CA LEU A 64 -0.57 11.65 -3.29
C LEU A 64 -1.92 12.16 -2.77
N ALA A 65 -2.71 12.82 -3.62
CA ALA A 65 -4.04 13.33 -3.30
C ALA A 65 -5.00 12.21 -2.88
N ASN A 66 -5.08 11.12 -3.67
CA ASN A 66 -5.92 9.96 -3.35
C ASN A 66 -5.42 9.18 -2.11
N LYS A 67 -4.12 9.27 -1.79
CA LYS A 67 -3.56 8.70 -0.54
C LYS A 67 -3.92 9.56 0.68
N VAL A 68 -4.13 10.86 0.51
CA VAL A 68 -4.56 11.77 1.58
C VAL A 68 -6.06 11.64 1.86
N THR A 69 -6.89 11.33 0.84
CA THR A 69 -8.35 11.31 1.00
C THR A 69 -8.95 9.95 1.38
N PHE A 70 -8.30 8.81 1.08
CA PHE A 70 -8.92 7.48 1.26
C PHE A 70 -8.18 6.45 2.14
N ASN A 71 -7.20 6.83 2.98
CA ASN A 71 -6.57 5.85 3.89
C ASN A 71 -6.30 6.35 5.30
N ILE A 72 -7.25 6.01 6.19
CA ILE A 72 -7.19 6.08 7.65
C ILE A 72 -6.20 5.05 8.26
N ASN A 73 -5.49 4.24 7.45
CA ASN A 73 -4.44 3.33 7.95
C ASN A 73 -3.07 3.59 7.30
N GLY A 74 -2.47 4.72 7.68
CA GLY A 74 -1.02 4.87 7.80
C GLY A 74 -0.25 4.92 6.49
N GLY A 75 -0.05 6.14 5.96
CA GLY A 75 0.82 6.45 4.82
C GLY A 75 2.32 6.17 5.02
N ILE A 76 2.68 5.34 5.99
CA ILE A 76 4.03 4.97 6.39
C ILE A 76 4.35 3.60 5.78
N SER A 77 5.42 3.52 4.99
CA SER A 77 5.86 2.23 4.43
C SER A 77 6.20 1.23 5.54
N LYS A 78 6.07 -0.07 5.26
CA LYS A 78 6.44 -1.15 6.21
C LYS A 78 7.86 -0.98 6.76
N SER A 79 8.80 -0.54 5.93
CA SER A 79 10.18 -0.24 6.35
C SER A 79 10.25 0.91 7.33
N SER A 80 9.52 2.01 7.08
CA SER A 80 9.46 3.15 7.98
C SER A 80 8.83 2.79 9.33
N LEU A 81 7.74 1.99 9.34
CA LEU A 81 7.15 1.50 10.58
C LEU A 81 8.11 0.61 11.37
N ARG A 82 8.86 -0.28 10.71
CA ARG A 82 9.89 -1.11 11.36
C ARG A 82 11.01 -0.26 11.94
N ARG A 83 11.47 0.77 11.23
CA ARG A 83 12.51 1.70 11.71
C ARG A 83 12.02 2.47 12.94
N ARG A 84 10.78 2.96 12.94
CA ARG A 84 10.18 3.65 14.08
C ARG A 84 10.12 2.75 15.32
N LYS A 85 9.60 1.53 15.15
CA LYS A 85 9.55 0.53 16.24
C LYS A 85 10.93 0.15 16.78
N ARG A 86 11.96 0.06 15.93
CA ARG A 86 13.33 -0.19 16.41
C ARG A 86 13.87 0.97 17.24
N LYS A 87 13.68 2.22 16.79
CA LYS A 87 14.07 3.42 17.54
C LYS A 87 13.35 3.51 18.88
N GLU A 88 12.03 3.32 18.89
CA GLU A 88 11.22 3.28 20.11
C GLU A 88 11.77 2.19 21.07
N LYS A 89 12.03 0.97 20.56
CA LYS A 89 12.61 -0.11 21.37
C LYS A 89 14.00 0.25 21.93
N GLU A 90 14.85 0.93 21.16
CA GLU A 90 16.16 1.39 21.63
C GLU A 90 16.07 2.50 22.66
N GLN A 91 15.03 3.33 22.61
CA GLN A 91 14.74 4.35 23.61
C GLN A 91 14.22 3.73 24.92
N LEU A 92 13.42 2.67 24.85
CA LEU A 92 12.91 1.93 26.02
C LEU A 92 13.92 0.94 26.63
N LYS A 93 15.08 0.71 26.01
CA LYS A 93 16.13 -0.09 26.64
C LYS A 93 16.63 0.62 27.89
N PRO A 94 16.94 -0.11 28.98
CA PRO A 94 17.51 0.48 30.17
C PRO A 94 18.81 1.20 29.81
N LYS A 95 18.85 2.48 30.12
CA LYS A 95 19.98 3.38 29.88
C LYS A 95 20.48 3.84 31.24
N MET A 96 21.70 3.44 31.62
CA MET A 96 22.29 3.80 32.91
C MET A 96 22.36 5.32 33.10
N GLN A 97 22.52 6.07 32.00
CA GLN A 97 22.50 7.53 31.99
C GLN A 97 21.14 8.13 32.37
N ASP A 98 20.03 7.39 32.20
CA ASP A 98 18.68 7.85 32.55
C ASP A 98 18.36 7.62 34.04
N LEU A 99 19.14 6.77 34.73
CA LEU A 99 18.98 6.53 36.16
C LEU A 99 19.28 7.79 36.97
N LEU A 100 20.30 8.57 36.59
CA LEU A 100 20.67 9.80 37.27
C LEU A 100 19.68 10.96 37.01
N SER A 101 18.90 10.91 35.92
CA SER A 101 17.88 11.91 35.57
C SER A 101 16.46 11.53 36.02
N SER A 102 16.19 10.25 36.25
CA SER A 102 14.89 9.73 36.72
C SER A 102 14.81 9.53 38.22
N LEU A 103 15.95 9.58 38.92
CA LEU A 103 15.98 9.68 40.38
C LEU A 103 15.27 11.00 40.77
N PRO A 104 14.15 10.95 41.51
CA PRO A 104 13.53 12.16 42.01
C PRO A 104 14.55 12.86 42.91
N ALA A 105 15.03 14.01 42.47
CA ALA A 105 15.95 14.83 43.23
C ALA A 105 15.18 15.45 44.40
N GLY A 106 15.01 14.68 45.47
CA GLY A 106 14.40 15.10 46.73
C GLY A 106 12.91 15.42 46.60
N GLU A 107 12.06 14.54 47.13
CA GLU A 107 10.84 14.87 47.92
C GLU A 107 9.91 13.63 47.96
N ASP A 108 9.76 13.12 49.18
CA ASP A 108 8.60 12.44 49.75
C ASP A 108 8.08 11.16 49.09
N LEU A 109 8.64 10.04 49.57
CA LEU A 109 8.07 8.70 49.51
C LEU A 109 6.81 8.58 50.42
N GLU A 110 5.72 9.25 50.04
CA GLU A 110 4.39 8.99 50.62
C GLU A 110 3.67 7.96 49.74
N SER A 111 3.56 6.76 50.29
CA SER A 111 2.92 5.56 49.74
C SER A 111 1.46 5.77 49.33
N LYS A 112 1.19 6.18 48.09
CA LYS A 112 -0.16 6.19 47.52
C LYS A 112 -0.58 4.80 47.05
N SER A 113 -1.19 4.04 47.96
CA SER A 113 -1.93 2.81 47.66
C SER A 113 -3.20 3.13 46.85
N THR A 114 -3.16 2.92 45.53
CA THR A 114 -4.34 2.97 44.67
C THR A 114 -5.20 1.72 44.88
N LYS A 115 -6.26 1.84 45.68
CA LYS A 115 -7.30 0.81 45.77
C LYS A 115 -8.20 0.87 44.52
N VAL A 116 -8.17 -0.20 43.72
CA VAL A 116 -9.04 -0.38 42.55
C VAL A 116 -10.39 -0.92 43.05
N SER A 117 -11.44 -0.11 43.00
CA SER A 117 -12.81 -0.59 43.21
C SER A 117 -13.31 -1.28 41.93
N LYS A 118 -13.69 -2.56 42.05
CA LYS A 118 -14.41 -3.28 40.98
C LYS A 118 -15.87 -2.83 41.02
N ALA A 119 -16.32 -2.12 39.99
CA ALA A 119 -17.74 -1.84 39.80
C ALA A 119 -18.49 -3.15 39.50
N SER A 120 -19.47 -3.48 40.34
CA SER A 120 -20.40 -4.59 40.15
C SER A 120 -21.51 -4.17 39.20
N THR A 121 -21.33 -4.39 37.90
CA THR A 121 -22.42 -4.37 36.92
C THR A 121 -22.47 -5.74 36.28
N ASN A 122 -23.30 -6.61 36.84
CA ASN A 122 -23.74 -7.84 36.18
C ASN A 122 -24.81 -7.47 35.15
N GLU A 123 -24.45 -6.67 34.15
CA GLU A 123 -25.23 -6.61 32.92
C GLU A 123 -24.77 -7.77 32.05
N TYR A 124 -25.72 -8.63 31.67
CA TYR A 124 -25.50 -9.67 30.68
C TYR A 124 -25.19 -8.98 29.34
N VAL A 125 -23.91 -8.76 29.08
CA VAL A 125 -23.44 -8.33 27.77
C VAL A 125 -23.72 -9.49 26.83
N ASP A 126 -24.73 -9.34 25.96
CA ASP A 126 -24.88 -10.17 24.78
C ASP A 126 -23.51 -10.19 24.08
N VAL A 127 -22.80 -11.32 24.22
CA VAL A 127 -21.52 -11.53 23.59
C VAL A 127 -21.83 -11.65 22.12
N LYS A 128 -21.93 -10.51 21.43
CA LYS A 128 -22.02 -10.46 19.96
C LYS A 128 -20.94 -11.39 19.47
N LYS A 129 -21.34 -12.51 18.85
CA LYS A 129 -20.43 -13.56 18.36
C LYS A 129 -19.30 -12.82 17.68
N LYS A 130 -18.09 -12.87 18.25
CA LYS A 130 -16.96 -12.11 17.73
C LYS A 130 -16.79 -12.57 16.29
N ASN A 131 -17.17 -11.72 15.34
CA ASN A 131 -16.94 -11.97 13.93
C ASN A 131 -15.46 -12.32 13.83
N ASN A 132 -15.17 -13.57 13.48
CA ASN A 132 -13.85 -14.14 13.66
C ASN A 132 -12.85 -13.26 12.90
N HIS A 133 -12.14 -12.38 13.61
CA HIS A 133 -11.38 -11.28 12.98
C HIS A 133 -10.23 -11.81 12.11
N ASN A 134 -9.92 -13.10 12.24
CA ASN A 134 -8.92 -13.81 11.47
C ASN A 134 -9.49 -14.63 10.30
N ALA A 135 -10.80 -14.59 10.05
CA ALA A 135 -11.39 -15.25 8.90
C ALA A 135 -10.89 -14.61 7.58
N PRO A 136 -10.66 -15.41 6.54
CA PRO A 136 -10.31 -14.87 5.23
C PRO A 136 -11.43 -13.97 4.70
N ASN A 137 -11.06 -12.76 4.24
CA ASN A 137 -12.03 -11.81 3.72
C ASN A 137 -12.44 -12.17 2.27
N PRO A 138 -13.72 -12.48 2.00
CA PRO A 138 -14.19 -12.90 0.68
C PRO A 138 -14.06 -11.82 -0.40
N THR A 139 -14.04 -10.53 -0.02
CA THR A 139 -13.91 -9.43 -0.99
C THR A 139 -12.49 -9.23 -1.49
N LYS A 140 -11.49 -9.83 -0.83
CA LYS A 140 -10.07 -9.73 -1.21
C LYS A 140 -9.64 -10.98 -1.96
N ILE A 141 -8.88 -10.81 -3.05
CA ILE A 141 -8.34 -11.90 -3.87
C ILE A 141 -7.58 -12.94 -3.02
N THR A 142 -6.79 -12.47 -2.04
CA THR A 142 -6.05 -13.35 -1.14
C THR A 142 -6.95 -14.13 -0.18
N GLY A 143 -8.05 -13.53 0.27
CA GLY A 143 -9.04 -14.23 1.09
C GLY A 143 -9.83 -15.23 0.26
N HIS A 144 -10.26 -14.86 -0.95
CA HIS A 144 -10.90 -15.77 -1.89
C HIS A 144 -10.05 -17.03 -2.17
N LYS A 145 -8.75 -16.86 -2.41
CA LYS A 145 -7.83 -18.01 -2.59
C LYS A 145 -7.79 -18.92 -1.36
N LYS A 146 -7.80 -18.37 -0.15
CA LYS A 146 -7.80 -19.16 1.08
C LYS A 146 -9.12 -19.89 1.29
N ILE A 147 -10.24 -19.21 1.08
CA ILE A 147 -11.58 -19.81 1.13
C ILE A 147 -11.65 -20.99 0.16
N MET A 148 -11.20 -20.81 -1.09
CA MET A 148 -11.21 -21.90 -2.08
C MET A 148 -10.39 -23.13 -1.64
N ILE A 149 -9.24 -22.92 -0.97
CA ILE A 149 -8.44 -24.03 -0.44
C ILE A 149 -9.19 -24.76 0.69
N GLU A 150 -9.84 -24.01 1.58
CA GLU A 150 -10.63 -24.57 2.68
C GLU A 150 -11.86 -25.32 2.16
N GLU A 151 -12.60 -24.73 1.21
CA GLU A 151 -13.75 -25.36 0.55
C GLU A 151 -13.35 -26.64 -0.19
N HIS A 152 -12.21 -26.64 -0.88
CA HIS A 152 -11.72 -27.84 -1.57
C HIS A 152 -11.44 -28.99 -0.58
N LYS A 153 -10.90 -28.68 0.60
CA LYS A 153 -10.69 -29.67 1.67
C LYS A 153 -12.01 -30.16 2.24
N ASN A 154 -12.94 -29.24 2.53
CA ASN A 154 -14.27 -29.59 3.02
C ASN A 154 -15.01 -30.48 2.04
N PHE A 155 -14.97 -30.17 0.75
CA PHE A 155 -15.57 -30.98 -0.31
C PHE A 155 -14.96 -32.39 -0.34
N GLY A 156 -13.63 -32.50 -0.26
CA GLY A 156 -12.96 -33.80 -0.15
C GLY A 156 -13.40 -34.61 1.07
N ASN A 157 -13.70 -33.96 2.20
CA ASN A 157 -14.22 -34.62 3.40
C ASN A 157 -15.68 -35.07 3.23
N VAL A 158 -16.52 -34.27 2.57
CA VAL A 158 -17.92 -34.62 2.26
C VAL A 158 -17.98 -35.88 1.40
N LEU A 159 -17.12 -36.00 0.38
CA LEU A 159 -17.04 -37.19 -0.47
C LEU A 159 -16.60 -38.46 0.27
N LYS A 160 -15.90 -38.33 1.40
CA LYS A 160 -15.48 -39.46 2.25
C LYS A 160 -16.58 -39.89 3.22
N ASN A 161 -17.61 -39.06 3.45
CA ASN A 161 -18.67 -39.37 4.40
C ASN A 161 -19.57 -40.52 3.85
N PRO A 162 -19.72 -41.65 4.57
CA PRO A 162 -20.54 -42.77 4.12
C PRO A 162 -22.01 -42.39 3.89
N GLU A 163 -22.57 -41.48 4.69
CA GLU A 163 -23.95 -41.04 4.55
C GLU A 163 -24.15 -40.25 3.25
N PHE A 164 -23.16 -39.43 2.88
CA PHE A 164 -23.18 -38.73 1.59
C PHE A 164 -23.03 -39.69 0.40
N ARG A 165 -22.26 -40.77 0.55
CA ARG A 165 -22.09 -41.79 -0.51
C ARG A 165 -23.34 -42.66 -0.70
N LYS A 166 -24.09 -42.92 0.38
CA LYS A 166 -25.36 -43.67 0.33
C LYS A 166 -26.48 -42.83 -0.28
N SER A 167 -26.63 -41.58 0.17
CA SER A 167 -27.70 -40.68 -0.31
C SER A 167 -27.23 -39.22 -0.33
N PRO A 168 -26.70 -38.73 -1.48
CA PRO A 168 -26.11 -37.41 -1.55
C PRO A 168 -27.14 -36.28 -1.39
N PHE A 169 -28.33 -36.43 -1.94
CA PHE A 169 -29.39 -35.41 -1.87
C PHE A 169 -29.98 -35.29 -0.47
N ASP A 170 -30.10 -36.40 0.27
CA ASP A 170 -30.69 -36.39 1.61
C ASP A 170 -29.68 -35.88 2.65
N ALA A 171 -28.40 -36.26 2.51
CA ALA A 171 -27.30 -35.67 3.26
C ALA A 171 -27.20 -34.15 3.02
N LEU A 172 -27.38 -33.69 1.77
CA LEU A 172 -27.39 -32.27 1.43
C LEU A 172 -28.57 -31.54 2.08
N LYS A 173 -29.79 -32.09 2.03
CA LYS A 173 -30.97 -31.52 2.71
C LYS A 173 -30.74 -31.37 4.21
N SER A 174 -30.17 -32.39 4.86
CA SER A 174 -29.81 -32.34 6.28
C SER A 174 -28.77 -31.26 6.58
N ALA A 175 -27.72 -31.16 5.76
CA ALA A 175 -26.66 -30.15 5.93
C ALA A 175 -27.20 -28.72 5.75
N ILE A 176 -28.07 -28.49 4.77
CA ILE A 176 -28.73 -27.19 4.57
C ILE A 176 -29.58 -26.84 5.80
N LYS A 177 -30.35 -27.81 6.32
CA LYS A 177 -31.21 -27.61 7.50
C LYS A 177 -30.39 -27.26 8.74
N GLN A 178 -29.24 -27.91 8.95
CA GLN A 178 -28.32 -27.63 10.05
C GLN A 178 -27.66 -26.24 9.96
N ASN A 179 -27.36 -25.77 8.74
CA ASN A 179 -26.77 -24.44 8.53
C ASN A 179 -27.78 -23.29 8.65
N MET A 180 -29.08 -23.57 8.59
CA MET A 180 -30.14 -22.57 8.74
C MET A 180 -30.65 -22.38 10.19
N SER A 181 -30.27 -23.25 11.14
CA SER A 181 -30.58 -23.08 12.57
C SER A 181 -29.45 -22.37 13.32
#